data_AF-A0A8J7E603-F1
#
_entry.id   AF-A0A8J7E603-F1
#
_cell.length_a   1.000
_cell.length_b   1.000
_cell.length_c   1.000
_cell.angle_alpha   90.00
_cell.angle_beta   90.00
_cell.angle_gamma   90.00
#
_symmetry.space_group_name_H-M   'P 1'
#
loop_
_entity.id
_entity.type
_entity.pdbx_description
1 polymer ?
#
loop_
_entity_poly.entity_id
_entity_poly.type
_entity_poly.pdbx_seq_one_letter_code
_entity_poly.pdbx_strand_id
1 'polypeptide(L)'
;MEGSSLSLVDDSEKEEKMSPCEGLEDILENRASLTEVIYFEETEYQIVYGLSLNFSGKYIYISVCGEDDTIIIGDSFPEDFDLDLSLKKVLHPEPWINAYGKPLIWYWYMENNQEYQDGFQLEFSTSKDEVCICIQMIGIASRLSIRSVTEMI
;
A
#
# COMPACT_ATOMS: atom_id res chain seq x y z
N MET A 1 -13.93 -52.03 -24.31
CA MET A 1 -14.37 -51.50 -22.99
C MET A 1 -13.21 -50.73 -22.45
N GLU A 2 -13.18 -49.45 -22.75
CA GLU A 2 -12.18 -48.51 -22.26
C GLU A 2 -12.60 -48.10 -20.84
N GLY A 3 -11.72 -48.36 -19.87
CA GLY A 3 -11.81 -47.80 -18.53
C GLY A 3 -10.71 -46.77 -18.39
N SER A 4 -10.95 -45.56 -18.90
CA SER A 4 -10.07 -44.41 -18.67
C SER A 4 -10.40 -43.85 -17.28
N SER A 5 -9.45 -44.00 -16.34
CA SER A 5 -9.55 -43.42 -15.01
C SER A 5 -8.79 -42.10 -15.02
N LEU A 6 -9.52 -41.00 -15.21
CA LEU A 6 -9.02 -39.63 -15.02
C LEU A 6 -8.87 -39.39 -13.52
N SER A 7 -7.63 -39.31 -13.04
CA SER A 7 -7.32 -38.74 -11.73
C SER A 7 -7.46 -37.22 -11.84
N LEU A 8 -8.47 -36.67 -11.17
CA LEU A 8 -8.57 -35.24 -10.90
C LEU A 8 -7.40 -34.85 -9.99
N VAL A 9 -6.45 -34.09 -10.55
CA VAL A 9 -5.43 -33.40 -9.78
C VAL A 9 -6.13 -32.19 -9.17
N ASP A 10 -6.25 -32.21 -7.85
CA ASP A 10 -6.74 -31.10 -7.06
C ASP A 10 -5.60 -30.08 -6.98
N ASP A 11 -5.50 -29.22 -8.00
CA ASP A 11 -4.65 -28.04 -8.00
C ASP A 11 -5.31 -26.98 -7.11
N SER A 12 -5.33 -27.24 -5.80
CA SER A 12 -5.51 -26.19 -4.81
C SER A 12 -4.23 -25.35 -4.85
N GLU A 13 -4.25 -24.31 -5.69
CA GLU A 13 -3.28 -23.23 -5.70
C GLU A 13 -3.07 -22.80 -4.25
N LYS A 14 -1.89 -23.13 -3.72
CA LYS A 14 -1.44 -22.54 -2.48
C LYS A 14 -1.24 -21.07 -2.83
N GLU A 15 -2.13 -20.21 -2.34
CA GLU A 15 -1.84 -18.79 -2.18
C GLU A 15 -0.49 -18.71 -1.46
N GLU A 16 0.57 -18.46 -2.23
CA GLU A 16 1.83 -18.05 -1.66
C GLU A 16 1.52 -16.76 -0.92
N LYS A 17 1.44 -16.82 0.41
CA LYS A 17 1.46 -15.63 1.26
C LYS A 17 2.65 -14.80 0.80
N MET A 18 2.39 -13.76 0.01
CA MET A 18 3.41 -12.85 -0.48
C MET A 18 4.20 -12.38 0.73
N SER A 19 5.50 -12.64 0.71
CA SER A 19 6.41 -12.17 1.74
C SER A 19 6.25 -10.65 1.88
N PRO A 20 6.29 -10.09 3.10
CA PRO A 20 6.24 -8.66 3.30
C PRO A 20 7.29 -7.98 2.42
N CYS A 21 6.81 -7.03 1.63
CA CYS A 21 7.49 -6.29 0.58
C CYS A 21 8.99 -5.99 0.86
N GLU A 22 9.92 -6.75 0.26
CA GLU A 22 11.38 -6.52 0.35
C GLU A 22 11.77 -5.06 0.05
N GLY A 23 10.95 -4.36 -0.75
CA GLY A 23 11.15 -2.94 -1.09
C GLY A 23 11.11 -1.99 0.11
N LEU A 24 10.30 -2.25 1.14
CA LEU A 24 10.14 -1.37 2.30
C LEU A 24 11.32 -1.42 3.25
N GLU A 25 11.92 -2.59 3.44
CA GLU A 25 13.07 -2.78 4.33
C GLU A 25 14.25 -1.94 3.87
N ASP A 26 14.57 -1.97 2.57
CA ASP A 26 15.67 -1.16 2.04
C ASP A 26 15.35 0.35 2.06
N ILE A 27 14.09 0.76 1.85
CA ILE A 27 13.67 2.16 2.01
C ILE A 27 13.93 2.63 3.45
N LEU A 28 13.58 1.78 4.43
CA LEU A 28 13.75 2.05 5.85
C LEU A 28 15.23 2.09 6.26
N GLU A 29 16.02 1.10 5.85
CA GLU A 29 17.46 1.00 6.16
C GLU A 29 18.25 2.18 5.59
N ASN A 30 17.96 2.58 4.35
CA ASN A 30 18.60 3.72 3.70
C ASN A 30 18.02 5.07 4.14
N ARG A 31 16.97 5.08 4.97
CA ARG A 31 16.23 6.28 5.37
C ARG A 31 15.86 7.11 4.13
N ALA A 32 15.31 6.47 3.11
CA ALA A 32 15.00 7.15 1.86
C ALA A 32 13.86 8.15 2.09
N SER A 33 13.98 9.34 1.50
CA SER A 33 13.00 10.42 1.64
C SER A 33 11.87 10.27 0.64
N LEU A 34 10.64 10.56 1.06
CA LEU A 34 9.49 10.61 0.15
C LEU A 34 9.64 11.79 -0.82
N THR A 35 9.63 11.52 -2.11
CA THR A 35 9.80 12.52 -3.18
C THR A 35 8.52 12.76 -3.97
N GLU A 36 7.70 11.73 -4.16
CA GLU A 36 6.48 11.81 -4.96
C GLU A 36 5.40 10.84 -4.46
N VAL A 37 4.14 11.24 -4.59
CA VAL A 37 2.98 10.38 -4.34
C VAL A 37 2.06 10.48 -5.54
N ILE A 38 1.64 9.34 -6.08
CA ILE A 38 0.72 9.27 -7.23
C ILE A 38 -0.51 8.50 -6.79
N TYR A 39 -1.69 9.06 -7.04
CA TYR A 39 -2.96 8.44 -6.69
C TYR A 39 -3.55 7.73 -7.91
N PHE A 40 -4.05 6.52 -7.67
CA PHE A 40 -4.89 5.79 -8.60
C PHE A 40 -6.33 5.96 -8.13
N GLU A 41 -7.03 6.93 -8.72
CA GLU A 41 -8.36 7.35 -8.29
C GLU A 41 -9.38 7.37 -9.43
N GLU A 42 -10.63 7.07 -9.09
CA GLU A 42 -11.79 7.41 -9.93
C GLU A 42 -12.14 8.88 -9.71
N THR A 43 -11.88 9.71 -10.74
CA THR A 43 -11.97 11.17 -10.64
C THR A 43 -13.39 11.66 -10.30
N GLU A 44 -14.45 10.98 -10.76
CA GLU A 44 -15.83 11.42 -10.55
C GLU A 44 -16.21 11.43 -9.06
N TYR A 45 -15.75 10.43 -8.32
CA TYR A 45 -16.11 10.21 -6.91
C TYR A 45 -14.95 10.42 -5.94
N GLN A 46 -13.74 10.73 -6.44
CA GLN A 46 -12.51 10.87 -5.65
C GLN A 46 -12.22 9.63 -4.80
N ILE A 47 -12.49 8.45 -5.37
CA ILE A 47 -12.25 7.17 -4.71
C ILE A 47 -10.84 6.73 -5.04
N VAL A 48 -10.03 6.54 -4.01
CA VAL A 48 -8.64 6.08 -4.15
C VAL A 48 -8.61 4.57 -4.03
N TYR A 49 -8.08 3.89 -5.03
CA TYR A 49 -7.96 2.43 -5.05
C TYR A 49 -6.52 1.97 -4.83
N GLY A 50 -5.57 2.87 -5.07
CA GLY A 50 -4.17 2.65 -4.75
C GLY A 50 -3.36 3.93 -4.85
N LEU A 51 -2.08 3.81 -4.55
CA LEU A 51 -1.10 4.86 -4.69
C LEU A 51 0.30 4.31 -4.92
N SER A 52 1.15 5.12 -5.54
CA SER A 52 2.58 4.89 -5.64
C SER A 52 3.29 5.86 -4.72
N LEU A 53 4.10 5.33 -3.81
CA LEU A 53 5.02 6.12 -2.98
C LEU A 53 6.40 6.05 -3.59
N ASN A 54 6.89 7.19 -4.01
CA ASN A 54 8.20 7.33 -4.62
C ASN A 54 9.13 7.95 -3.60
N PHE A 55 10.20 7.22 -3.31
CA PHE A 55 11.28 7.62 -2.43
C PHE A 55 12.53 7.95 -3.25
N SER A 56 13.55 8.52 -2.61
CA SER A 56 14.83 8.79 -3.24
C SER A 56 15.52 7.49 -3.71
N GLY A 57 15.25 7.07 -4.95
CA GLY A 57 15.87 5.92 -5.61
C GLY A 57 15.03 4.63 -5.62
N LYS A 58 13.85 4.62 -5.01
CA LYS A 58 12.93 3.46 -4.96
C LYS A 58 11.47 3.89 -4.96
N TYR A 59 10.58 2.99 -5.30
CA TYR A 59 9.15 3.20 -5.17
C TYR A 59 8.47 1.92 -4.68
N ILE A 60 7.29 2.10 -4.09
CA ILE A 60 6.39 1.01 -3.73
C ILE A 60 4.99 1.37 -4.21
N TYR A 61 4.21 0.35 -4.49
CA TYR A 61 2.78 0.47 -4.76
C TYR A 61 2.00 -0.05 -3.58
N ILE A 62 0.92 0.65 -3.27
CA ILE A 62 -0.05 0.27 -2.25
C ILE A 62 -1.40 0.28 -2.91
N SER A 63 -2.15 -0.80 -2.77
CA SER A 63 -3.50 -0.95 -3.33
C SER A 63 -4.40 -1.66 -2.35
N VAL A 64 -5.69 -1.71 -2.65
CA VAL A 64 -6.67 -2.46 -1.87
C VAL A 64 -7.30 -3.53 -2.75
N CYS A 65 -7.44 -4.73 -2.22
CA CYS A 65 -8.19 -5.81 -2.84
C CYS A 65 -9.68 -5.45 -2.86
N GLY A 66 -10.31 -5.56 -4.03
CA GLY A 66 -11.71 -5.22 -4.19
C GLY A 66 -12.69 -6.16 -3.49
N GLU A 67 -12.26 -7.38 -3.17
CA GLU A 67 -13.12 -8.43 -2.60
C GLU A 67 -13.19 -8.41 -1.07
N ASP A 68 -12.08 -8.11 -0.38
CA ASP A 68 -11.92 -8.31 1.06
C ASP A 68 -11.28 -7.12 1.82
N ASP A 69 -11.04 -6.00 1.14
CA ASP A 69 -10.38 -4.81 1.70
C ASP A 69 -8.91 -5.02 2.14
N THR A 70 -8.27 -6.13 1.78
CA THR A 70 -6.86 -6.37 2.09
C THR A 70 -5.97 -5.34 1.38
N ILE A 71 -5.08 -4.69 2.13
CA ILE A 71 -4.03 -3.83 1.60
C ILE A 71 -2.92 -4.70 1.00
N ILE A 72 -2.61 -4.44 -0.26
CA ILE A 72 -1.55 -5.09 -1.00
C ILE A 72 -0.41 -4.09 -1.20
N ILE A 73 0.81 -4.50 -0.83
CA ILE A 73 2.02 -3.69 -1.01
C ILE A 73 3.02 -4.47 -1.86
N GLY A 74 3.52 -3.84 -2.91
CA GLY A 74 4.47 -4.47 -3.83
C GLY A 74 5.40 -3.47 -4.53
N ASP A 75 6.32 -4.00 -5.32
CA ASP A 75 7.19 -3.25 -6.21
C ASP A 75 6.58 -3.06 -7.61
N SER A 76 5.49 -3.74 -7.91
CA SER A 76 4.66 -3.53 -9.09
C SER A 76 3.20 -3.24 -8.70
N PHE A 77 2.49 -2.58 -9.60
CA PHE A 77 1.05 -2.43 -9.48
C PHE A 77 0.36 -3.77 -9.82
N PRO A 78 -0.75 -4.16 -9.16
CA PRO A 78 -1.45 -5.40 -9.46
C PRO A 78 -1.90 -5.45 -10.94
N GLU A 79 -1.69 -6.58 -11.61
CA GLU A 79 -1.98 -6.73 -13.06
C GLU A 79 -3.49 -6.70 -13.36
N ASP A 80 -4.30 -7.06 -12.38
CA ASP A 80 -5.76 -7.12 -12.40
C ASP A 80 -6.44 -5.77 -12.16
N PHE A 81 -5.65 -4.74 -11.83
CA PHE A 81 -6.19 -3.42 -11.61
C PHE A 81 -6.40 -2.69 -12.93
N ASP A 82 -7.66 -2.34 -13.20
CA ASP A 82 -8.02 -1.63 -14.43
C ASP A 82 -7.43 -0.21 -14.42
N LEU A 83 -6.37 -0.03 -15.20
CA LEU A 83 -5.67 1.24 -15.39
C LEU A 83 -6.50 2.29 -16.15
N ASP A 84 -7.72 1.97 -16.59
CA ASP A 84 -8.68 2.97 -17.09
C ASP A 84 -9.16 3.93 -15.98
N LEU A 85 -8.79 3.64 -14.71
CA LEU A 85 -8.79 4.63 -13.64
C LEU A 85 -7.82 5.77 -13.98
N SER A 86 -8.38 6.98 -14.04
CA SER A 86 -7.66 8.22 -14.34
C SER A 86 -6.46 8.41 -13.42
N LEU A 87 -5.26 8.10 -13.92
CA LEU A 87 -4.02 8.35 -13.21
C LEU A 87 -3.88 9.84 -12.94
N LYS A 88 -4.05 10.22 -11.68
CA LYS A 88 -3.89 11.61 -11.27
C LYS A 88 -2.58 11.73 -10.51
N LYS A 89 -1.63 12.34 -11.18
CA LYS A 89 -0.46 12.91 -10.51
C LYS A 89 -0.93 14.10 -9.67
N VAL A 90 -1.09 13.89 -8.38
CA VAL A 90 -1.35 14.97 -7.43
C VAL A 90 -0.03 15.36 -6.79
N LEU A 91 0.39 16.60 -7.01
CA LEU A 91 1.55 17.14 -6.30
C LEU A 91 1.09 17.62 -4.93
N HIS A 92 1.67 17.06 -3.88
CA HIS A 92 1.45 17.45 -2.49
C HIS A 92 0.02 17.34 -1.94
N PRO A 93 -0.73 16.24 -2.19
CA PRO A 93 -2.04 16.05 -1.57
C PRO A 93 -1.88 15.96 -0.04
N GLU A 94 -2.82 16.54 0.70
CA GLU A 94 -3.08 16.09 2.07
C GLU A 94 -3.39 14.59 2.05
N PRO A 95 -2.88 13.79 3.01
CA PRO A 95 -2.12 14.19 4.20
C PRO A 95 -0.59 14.25 4.02
N TRP A 96 -0.07 14.08 2.79
CA TRP A 96 1.35 13.87 2.52
C TRP A 96 2.20 15.13 2.55
N ILE A 97 1.61 16.32 2.55
CA ILE A 97 2.34 17.59 2.42
C ILE A 97 3.51 17.72 3.41
N ASN A 98 3.33 17.23 4.64
CA ASN A 98 4.35 17.27 5.69
C ASN A 98 5.34 16.10 5.65
N ALA A 99 5.04 15.03 4.90
CA ALA A 99 5.91 13.87 4.74
C ALA A 99 6.96 14.05 3.63
N TYR A 100 6.71 14.92 2.64
CA TYR A 100 7.67 15.14 1.54
C TYR A 100 9.04 15.60 2.03
N GLY A 101 10.08 15.00 1.43
CA GLY A 101 11.48 15.23 1.77
C GLY A 101 11.92 14.58 3.09
N LYS A 102 10.99 14.08 3.91
CA LYS A 102 11.31 13.38 5.16
C LYS A 102 11.59 11.90 4.90
N PRO A 103 12.57 11.32 5.60
CA PRO A 103 12.87 9.91 5.47
C PRO A 103 11.81 9.06 6.17
N LEU A 104 11.53 7.88 5.61
CA LEU A 104 10.79 6.84 6.32
C LEU A 104 11.62 6.38 7.52
N ILE A 105 10.99 6.31 8.70
CA ILE A 105 11.64 5.87 9.93
C ILE A 105 10.96 4.67 10.58
N TRP A 106 9.71 4.40 10.22
CA TRP A 106 8.98 3.24 10.70
C TRP A 106 7.79 2.93 9.79
N TYR A 107 7.36 1.66 9.80
CA TYR A 107 6.10 1.23 9.22
C TYR A 107 5.54 0.07 10.02
N TRP A 108 4.22 -0.14 9.94
CA TRP A 108 3.58 -1.31 10.52
C TRP A 108 2.25 -1.63 9.83
N TYR A 109 1.83 -2.89 9.96
CA TYR A 109 0.59 -3.43 9.40
C TYR A 109 -0.45 -3.61 10.50
N MET A 110 -1.71 -3.35 10.18
CA MET A 110 -2.87 -3.74 10.97
C MET A 110 -3.45 -5.01 10.37
N GLU A 111 -3.73 -5.97 11.24
CA GLU A 111 -4.40 -7.21 10.88
C GLU A 111 -5.74 -7.24 11.63
N ASN A 112 -6.81 -7.55 10.91
CA ASN A 112 -8.15 -7.65 11.50
C ASN A 112 -8.42 -9.04 12.09
N ASN A 113 -9.60 -9.22 12.68
CA ASN A 113 -9.98 -10.49 13.33
C ASN A 113 -10.08 -11.69 12.37
N GLN A 114 -10.01 -11.47 11.06
CA GLN A 114 -10.02 -12.50 10.02
C GLN A 114 -8.63 -12.74 9.43
N GLU A 115 -7.58 -12.18 10.05
CA GLU A 115 -6.17 -12.29 9.62
C GLU A 115 -5.86 -11.55 8.30
N TYR A 116 -6.74 -10.63 7.87
CA TYR A 116 -6.49 -9.78 6.71
C TYR A 116 -5.78 -8.49 7.10
N GLN A 117 -4.82 -8.09 6.26
CA GLN A 117 -4.09 -6.83 6.43
C GLN A 117 -4.95 -5.66 5.93
N ASP A 118 -5.84 -5.14 6.76
CA ASP A 118 -6.76 -4.05 6.36
C ASP A 118 -6.19 -2.65 6.60
N GLY A 119 -4.97 -2.56 7.13
CA GLY A 119 -4.35 -1.28 7.43
C GLY A 119 -2.84 -1.26 7.40
N PHE A 120 -2.32 -0.09 7.11
CA PHE A 120 -0.89 0.15 6.96
C PHE A 120 -0.56 1.57 7.38
N GLN A 121 0.49 1.75 8.18
CA GLN A 121 0.93 3.06 8.61
C GLN A 121 2.41 3.27 8.31
N LEU A 122 2.72 4.49 7.89
CA LEU A 122 4.07 4.98 7.62
C LEU A 122 4.38 6.15 8.54
N GLU A 123 5.63 6.21 8.99
CA GLU A 123 6.11 7.25 9.89
C GLU A 123 7.34 7.93 9.31
N PHE A 124 7.30 9.26 9.27
CA PHE A 124 8.35 10.08 8.68
C PHE A 124 8.91 11.10 9.68
N SER A 125 10.23 11.19 9.77
CA SER A 125 10.88 12.23 10.59
C SER A 125 12.34 12.44 10.20
N THR A 126 12.80 13.70 10.20
CA THR A 126 14.21 14.03 9.92
C THR A 126 15.11 13.81 11.13
N SER A 127 14.57 13.85 12.35
CA SER A 127 15.35 13.76 13.58
C SER A 127 14.53 13.24 14.77
N LYS A 128 15.21 12.82 15.84
CA LYS A 128 14.53 12.30 17.04
C LYS A 128 13.72 13.36 17.80
N ASP A 129 14.06 14.63 17.62
CA ASP A 129 13.43 15.76 18.32
C ASP A 129 12.29 16.39 17.50
N GLU A 130 12.08 15.93 16.26
CA GLU A 130 11.00 16.38 15.40
C GLU A 130 9.74 15.53 15.60
N VAL A 131 8.57 16.19 15.60
CA VAL A 131 7.27 15.52 15.61
C VAL A 131 7.15 14.58 14.41
N CYS A 132 6.87 13.32 14.70
CA CYS A 132 6.68 12.30 13.67
C CYS A 132 5.43 12.59 12.84
N ILE A 133 5.55 12.49 11.51
CA ILE A 133 4.42 12.53 10.59
C ILE A 133 3.96 11.11 10.38
N CYS A 134 2.79 10.76 10.91
CA CYS A 134 2.20 9.43 10.77
C CYS A 134 1.09 9.47 9.74
N ILE A 135 1.21 8.67 8.67
CA ILE A 135 0.21 8.54 7.62
C ILE A 135 -0.33 7.12 7.68
N GLN A 136 -1.64 7.00 7.90
CA GLN A 136 -2.33 5.73 7.97
C GLN A 136 -3.22 5.54 6.74
N MET A 137 -3.15 4.34 6.18
CA MET A 137 -3.93 3.84 5.06
C MET A 137 -4.77 2.66 5.58
N ILE A 138 -6.05 2.65 5.24
CA ILE A 138 -7.01 1.61 5.65
C ILE A 138 -7.82 1.20 4.43
N GLY A 139 -7.90 -0.10 4.16
CA GLY A 139 -8.86 -0.66 3.20
C GLY A 139 -10.27 -0.61 3.77
N ILE A 140 -11.22 -0.02 3.04
CA ILE A 140 -12.62 0.06 3.47
C ILE A 140 -13.57 0.19 2.28
N ALA A 141 -14.45 -0.79 2.09
CA ALA A 141 -15.43 -0.78 0.99
C ALA A 141 -14.75 -0.64 -0.38
N SER A 142 -13.80 -1.52 -0.64
CA SER A 142 -13.00 -1.67 -1.86
C SER A 142 -12.18 -0.43 -2.22
N ARG A 143 -11.88 0.43 -1.24
CA ARG A 143 -11.09 1.66 -1.45
C ARG A 143 -10.11 1.92 -0.31
N LEU A 144 -9.12 2.74 -0.60
CA LEU A 144 -8.11 3.18 0.34
C LEU A 144 -8.55 4.49 1.02
N SER A 145 -8.74 4.44 2.33
CA SER A 145 -8.86 5.63 3.18
C SER A 145 -7.48 6.04 3.67
N ILE A 146 -7.08 7.29 3.43
CA ILE A 146 -5.76 7.81 3.79
C ILE A 146 -5.93 9.00 4.72
N ARG A 147 -5.23 9.00 5.86
CA ARG A 147 -5.30 10.08 6.85
C ARG A 147 -3.97 10.30 7.55
N SER A 148 -3.75 11.55 7.99
CA SER A 148 -2.73 11.84 9.00
C SER A 148 -3.24 11.41 10.36
N VAL A 149 -2.40 10.75 11.15
CA VAL A 149 -2.69 10.34 12.53
C VAL A 149 -1.71 11.04 13.44
N THR A 150 -1.97 12.31 13.72
CA THR A 150 -1.21 13.03 14.75
C THR A 150 -1.69 12.61 16.13
N GLU A 151 -0.79 12.14 16.99
CA GLU A 151 -1.05 12.17 18.43
C GLU A 151 -1.11 13.64 18.85
N MET A 152 -2.25 14.08 19.38
CA MET A 152 -2.29 15.32 20.16
C MET A 152 -1.58 15.02 21.48
N ILE A 153 -0.30 15.39 21.57
CA ILE A 153 0.46 15.42 22.83
C ILE A 153 -0.04 16.58 23.68
#